data_AF-A9BVK5-F1
#
_entry.id   AF-A9BVK5-F1
#
_cell.length_a   1.000
_cell.length_b   1.000
_cell.length_c   1.000
_cell.angle_alpha   90.00
_cell.angle_beta   90.00
_cell.angle_gamma   90.00
#
_symmetry.space_group_name_H-M   'P 1'
#
loop_
_entity.id
_entity.type
_entity.pdbx_description
1 polymer ?
#
loop_
_entity_poly.entity_id
_entity_poly.type
_entity_poly.pdbx_seq_one_letter_code
_entity_poly.pdbx_strand_id
1 'polypeptide(L)'
;MSRLTIDMTPQQHQSLQASAALQGKTIEQYTLERLFPGDADAGQAWQELAAVLGERINEGLAGKVSGKSIGEILDEELGEGRR
;
A
#
# COMPACT_ATOMS: atom_id res chain seq x y z
N MET A 1 -15.76 5.10 25.08
CA MET A 1 -14.91 6.29 24.88
C MET A 1 -13.53 5.98 25.43
N SER A 2 -12.60 5.56 24.55
CA SER A 2 -11.27 5.10 24.95
C SER A 2 -10.33 6.30 25.06
N ARG A 3 -9.84 6.58 26.27
CA ARG A 3 -8.85 7.62 26.54
C ARG A 3 -7.47 6.98 26.59
N LEU A 4 -6.57 7.43 25.73
CA LEU A 4 -5.16 6.99 25.69
C LEU A 4 -4.30 8.05 26.37
N THR A 5 -3.53 7.67 27.38
CA THR A 5 -2.56 8.56 28.04
C THR A 5 -1.16 8.16 27.56
N ILE A 6 -0.38 9.13 27.08
CA ILE A 6 0.98 8.93 26.56
C ILE A 6 1.92 9.81 27.37
N ASP A 7 2.87 9.21 28.07
CA ASP A 7 3.94 9.95 28.72
C ASP A 7 4.99 10.37 27.68
N MET A 8 5.30 11.67 27.64
CA MET A 8 6.30 12.23 26.74
C MET A 8 7.02 13.40 27.40
N THR A 9 8.27 13.63 27.01
CA THR A 9 9.03 14.78 27.50
C THR A 9 8.46 16.10 26.93
N PRO A 10 8.66 17.24 27.61
CA PRO A 10 8.17 18.52 27.10
C PRO A 10 8.73 18.87 25.72
N GLN A 11 9.97 18.49 25.41
CA GLN A 11 10.56 18.66 24.08
C GLN A 11 9.89 17.78 23.02
N GLN A 12 9.52 16.55 23.37
CA GLN A 12 8.78 15.66 22.47
C GLN A 12 7.38 16.20 22.18
N HIS A 13 6.69 16.70 23.21
CA HIS A 13 5.39 17.35 23.03
C HIS A 13 5.49 18.57 22.11
N GLN A 14 6.49 19.43 22.32
CA GLN A 14 6.69 20.62 21.49
C GLN A 14 7.01 20.28 20.03
N SER A 15 7.87 19.28 19.79
CA SER A 15 8.18 18.79 18.45
C SER A 15 6.95 18.18 17.75
N LEU A 16 6.15 17.43 18.49
CA LEU A 16 4.92 16.81 17.99
C LEU A 16 3.84 17.86 17.68
N GLN A 17 3.72 18.89 18.53
CA GLN A 17 2.85 20.03 18.32
C GLN A 17 3.24 20.85 17.09
N ALA A 18 4.53 21.13 16.91
CA ALA A 18 5.02 21.82 15.72
C ALA A 18 4.73 21.02 14.45
N SER A 19 4.96 19.71 14.49
CA SER A 19 4.68 18.82 13.35
C SER A 19 3.19 18.75 13.00
N ALA A 20 2.31 18.68 14.01
CA ALA A 20 0.87 18.69 13.82
C ALA A 20 0.39 20.01 13.20
N ALA A 21 0.91 21.14 13.70
CA ALA A 21 0.60 22.47 13.17
C ALA A 21 1.07 22.66 11.72
N LEU A 22 2.25 22.13 11.35
CA LEU A 22 2.75 22.15 9.98
C LEU A 22 1.86 21.36 9.00
N GLN A 23 1.22 20.29 9.48
CA GLN A 23 0.26 19.51 8.70
C GLN A 23 -1.17 20.06 8.76
N GLY A 24 -1.40 21.14 9.50
CA GLY A 24 -2.74 21.71 9.72
C GLY A 24 -3.67 20.81 10.53
N LYS A 25 -3.14 19.83 11.26
CA LYS A 25 -3.90 18.86 12.07
C LYS A 25 -3.82 19.19 13.55
N THR A 26 -4.80 18.74 14.33
CA THR A 26 -4.69 18.81 15.79
C THR A 26 -3.64 17.81 16.28
N ILE A 27 -3.04 18.07 17.45
CA ILE A 27 -2.10 17.14 18.10
C ILE A 27 -2.72 15.75 18.23
N GLU A 28 -3.98 15.67 18.64
CA GLU A 28 -4.70 14.41 18.82
C GLU A 28 -4.82 13.62 17.51
N GLN A 29 -5.20 14.27 16.42
CA GLN A 29 -5.31 13.64 15.10
C GLN A 29 -3.94 13.18 14.59
N TYR A 30 -2.93 14.04 14.70
CA TYR A 30 -1.58 13.72 14.25
C TYR A 30 -0.94 12.59 15.06
N THR A 31 -1.17 12.54 16.38
CA THR A 31 -0.70 11.44 17.23
C THR A 31 -1.44 10.14 16.92
N LEU A 32 -2.76 10.18 16.70
CA LEU A 32 -3.54 8.99 16.37
C LEU A 32 -3.13 8.39 15.02
N GLU A 33 -2.99 9.21 13.97
CA GLU A 33 -2.52 8.75 12.66
C GLU A 33 -1.08 8.22 12.68
N ARG A 34 -0.24 8.69 13.62
CA ARG A 34 1.14 8.24 13.73
C ARG A 34 1.31 6.99 14.60
N LEU A 35 0.49 6.81 15.62
CA LEU A 35 0.49 5.61 16.47
C LEU A 35 -0.28 4.46 15.85
N PHE A 36 -1.33 4.80 15.11
CA PHE A 36 -2.07 3.90 14.25
C PHE A 36 -1.93 4.47 12.85
N PRO A 37 -0.75 4.28 12.19
CA PRO A 37 -0.68 4.50 10.75
C PRO A 37 -1.76 3.59 10.21
N GLY A 38 -2.88 4.19 9.82
CA GLY A 38 -3.98 3.43 9.26
C GLY A 38 -3.36 2.58 8.17
N ASP A 39 -3.76 1.32 8.12
CA ASP A 39 -3.58 0.43 6.98
C ASP A 39 -4.23 1.02 5.70
N ALA A 40 -4.20 2.34 5.51
CA ALA A 40 -4.57 3.05 4.29
C ALA A 40 -3.77 2.47 3.12
N ASP A 41 -2.49 2.18 3.34
CA ASP A 41 -1.63 1.54 2.35
C ASP A 41 -2.00 0.05 2.17
N ALA A 42 -2.20 -0.71 3.24
CA ALA A 42 -2.54 -2.13 3.12
C ALA A 42 -3.93 -2.36 2.51
N GLY A 43 -4.91 -1.51 2.83
CA GLY A 43 -6.23 -1.54 2.22
C GLY A 43 -6.20 -1.19 0.74
N GLN A 44 -5.39 -0.18 0.35
CA GLN A 44 -5.20 0.17 -1.05
C GLN A 44 -4.45 -0.93 -1.81
N ALA A 45 -3.35 -1.45 -1.25
CA ALA A 45 -2.61 -2.58 -1.80
C ALA A 45 -3.48 -3.83 -1.96
N TRP A 46 -4.41 -4.07 -1.02
CA TRP A 46 -5.37 -5.17 -1.12
C TRP A 46 -6.40 -4.96 -2.23
N GLN A 47 -6.88 -3.73 -2.42
CA GLN A 47 -7.78 -3.40 -3.54
C GLN A 47 -7.08 -3.54 -4.90
N GLU A 48 -5.83 -3.08 -5.01
CA GLU A 48 -5.03 -3.23 -6.23
C GLU A 48 -4.78 -4.71 -6.54
N LEU A 49 -4.43 -5.51 -5.53
CA LEU A 49 -4.25 -6.96 -5.68
C LEU A 49 -5.55 -7.66 -6.09
N ALA A 50 -6.68 -7.29 -5.49
CA ALA A 50 -7.98 -7.84 -5.85
C ALA A 50 -8.38 -7.50 -7.29
N ALA A 51 -8.06 -6.28 -7.77
CA ALA A 51 -8.31 -5.88 -9.15
C ALA A 51 -7.51 -6.73 -10.14
N VAL A 52 -6.21 -6.91 -9.89
CA VAL A 52 -5.33 -7.75 -10.74
C VAL A 52 -5.78 -9.20 -10.77
N LEU A 53 -6.17 -9.76 -9.61
CA LEU A 53 -6.68 -11.13 -9.55
C LEU A 53 -8.02 -11.27 -10.27
N GLY A 54 -8.93 -10.29 -10.11
CA GLY A 54 -10.22 -10.29 -10.80
C GLY A 54 -10.07 -10.29 -12.32
N GLU A 55 -9.15 -9.47 -12.85
CA GLU A 55 -8.83 -9.45 -14.28
C GLU A 55 -8.31 -10.82 -14.74
N ARG A 56 -7.31 -11.39 -14.04
CA ARG A 56 -6.74 -12.71 -14.40
C ARG A 56 -7.74 -13.84 -14.33
N ILE A 57 -8.64 -13.84 -13.35
CA ILE A 57 -9.72 -14.84 -13.24
C ILE A 57 -10.66 -14.71 -14.44
N ASN A 58 -11.04 -13.48 -14.81
CA ASN A 58 -11.89 -13.24 -15.97
C ASN A 58 -11.21 -13.67 -17.28
N GLU A 59 -9.91 -13.40 -17.45
CA GLU A 59 -9.14 -13.83 -18.61
C GLU A 59 -8.98 -15.36 -18.68
N GLY A 60 -8.75 -16.01 -17.53
CA GLY A 60 -8.73 -17.46 -17.42
C GLY A 60 -10.08 -18.10 -17.76
N LEU A 61 -11.19 -17.55 -17.26
CA LEU A 61 -12.55 -17.99 -17.59
C LEU A 61 -12.91 -17.73 -19.05
N ALA A 62 -12.43 -16.64 -19.64
CA ALA A 62 -12.57 -16.32 -21.06
C ALA A 62 -11.69 -17.21 -21.97
N GLY A 63 -10.89 -18.11 -21.40
CA GLY A 63 -10.05 -19.04 -22.15
C GLY A 63 -8.80 -18.40 -22.75
N LYS A 64 -8.41 -17.19 -22.29
CA LYS A 64 -7.14 -16.55 -22.69
C LYS A 64 -5.93 -17.14 -21.95
N VAL A 65 -5.90 -18.46 -21.82
CA VAL A 65 -4.74 -19.16 -21.28
C VAL A 65 -3.76 -19.39 -22.42
N SER A 66 -2.55 -18.87 -22.28
CA SER A 66 -1.49 -19.09 -23.26
C SER A 66 -1.10 -20.57 -23.23
N GLY A 67 -1.26 -21.27 -24.36
CA GLY A 67 -0.83 -22.65 -24.51
C GLY A 67 0.69 -22.82 -24.68
N LYS A 68 1.44 -21.71 -24.64
CA LYS A 68 2.90 -21.69 -24.76
C LYS A 68 3.54 -22.28 -23.51
N SER A 69 4.53 -23.14 -23.71
CA SER A 69 5.39 -23.62 -22.62
C SER A 69 6.19 -22.46 -22.02
N ILE A 70 6.54 -22.57 -20.75
CA ILE A 70 7.40 -21.60 -20.04
C ILE A 70 8.70 -21.33 -20.83
N GLY A 71 9.24 -22.36 -21.52
CA GLY A 71 10.42 -22.22 -22.37
C GLY A 71 10.18 -21.37 -23.62
N GLU A 72 9.03 -21.52 -24.27
CA GLU A 72 8.68 -20.74 -25.46
C GLU A 72 8.41 -19.26 -25.12
N ILE A 73 7.81 -19.01 -23.95
CA ILE A 73 7.63 -17.65 -23.41
C ILE A 73 9.00 -17.01 -23.13
N LEU A 74 9.92 -17.77 -22.56
CA LEU A 74 11.26 -17.28 -22.25
C LEU A 74 12.06 -16.95 -23.52
N ASP A 75 12.00 -17.80 -24.54
CA ASP A 75 12.68 -17.58 -25.83
C ASP A 75 12.09 -16.39 -26.61
N GLU A 76 10.79 -16.13 -26.49
CA GLU A 76 10.13 -14.97 -27.11
C GLU A 76 10.57 -13.65 -26.44
N GLU A 77 10.48 -13.56 -25.11
CA GLU A 77 10.82 -12.34 -24.36
C GLU A 77 12.33 -12.03 -24.36
N LEU A 78 13.19 -13.07 -24.31
CA LEU A 78 14.65 -12.88 -24.39
C LEU A 78 15.18 -12.76 -25.82
N GLY A 79 14.45 -13.31 -26.81
CA GLY A 79 14.80 -13.23 -28.23
C GLY A 79 14.50 -11.86 -28.83
N GLU A 80 13.47 -11.16 -28.37
CA GLU A 80 13.10 -9.82 -28.84
C GLU A 80 14.07 -8.71 -28.38
N GLY A 81 14.86 -8.93 -27.32
CA GLY A 81 15.89 -8.02 -26.85
C GLY A 81 17.16 -7.95 -27.72
N ARG A 82 17.20 -8.66 -28.85
CA ARG A 82 18.32 -8.65 -29.81
C ARG A 82 17.84 -8.19 -31.19
N ARG A 83 17.38 -6.95 -31.30
CA ARG A 83 17.31 -6.19 -32.57
C ARG A 83 17.69 -4.75 -32.34
#